data_AF-A0A953TLQ7-F1
#
_entry.id   AF-A0A953TLQ7-F1
#
_cell.length_a   1.000
_cell.length_b   1.000
_cell.length_c   1.000
_cell.angle_alpha   90.00
_cell.angle_beta   90.00
_cell.angle_gamma   90.00
#
_symmetry.space_group_name_H-M   'P 1'
#
loop_
_entity.id
_entity.type
_entity.pdbx_description
1 polymer ?
#
loop_
_entity_poly.entity_id
_entity_poly.type
_entity_poly.pdbx_seq_one_letter_code
_entity_poly.pdbx_strand_id
1 'polypeptide(L)'
;MRLCFMAGGILLCVGLAPLGNRLRSDLALGVAITAVVLLAEAGLERSGVRARISTFAGALGGLLAALLFALIVTRAGGSEPLKSFLSYMGLYVFGYLGVAMGLRVGQQFKGGAFENERRAEAAGGDGAAQGKLLDTSVLIDGRIAEICEAQFLEGVLIVPQFVLRELQMVADSSDALKRQRGRRGLEVLQRMQKMAGVEVRVVEEDAPGARDVDQKLLEVASRLKAKLVTNDFNLNKVAAVRGIAVLNVNHLASALKPVVLPGEPMHVFILREGKEQNQGVAYLDDGTMVVVDGARRFINKAVDINVTSVHQTPVGKMIFGRLDERGEAALPLSRGAAAATGPGVLPSPSPNAGGGTSHFPDGPTGGPAAKRPTFSDPDSETR
;
A
#
# COMPACT_ATOMS: atom_id res chain seq x y z
N MET A 1 42.31 18.53 -17.77
CA MET A 1 42.15 17.30 -18.59
C MET A 1 41.26 17.51 -19.81
N ARG A 2 40.01 17.98 -19.68
CA ARG A 2 39.08 18.23 -20.81
C ARG A 2 39.64 19.17 -21.89
N LEU A 3 40.26 20.28 -21.50
CA LEU A 3 40.92 21.20 -22.44
C LEU A 3 42.08 20.57 -23.22
N CYS A 4 42.86 19.68 -22.61
CA CYS A 4 43.95 18.99 -23.28
C CYS A 4 43.44 17.95 -24.29
N PHE A 5 42.32 17.29 -24.00
CA PHE A 5 41.68 16.35 -24.92
C PHE A 5 41.05 17.06 -26.12
N MET A 6 40.45 18.24 -25.91
CA MET A 6 39.97 19.11 -26.99
C MET A 6 41.11 19.58 -27.89
N ALA A 7 42.20 20.09 -27.30
CA ALA A 7 43.37 20.51 -28.07
C ALA A 7 43.97 19.36 -28.89
N GLY A 8 44.06 18.16 -28.30
CA GLY A 8 44.54 16.96 -28.99
C GLY A 8 43.64 16.49 -30.14
N GLY A 9 42.31 16.49 -29.96
CA GLY A 9 41.36 16.09 -31.01
C GLY A 9 41.35 17.05 -32.20
N ILE A 10 41.44 18.35 -31.93
CA ILE A 10 41.55 19.40 -32.96
C ILE A 10 42.90 19.27 -33.70
N LEU A 11 44.00 19.04 -32.97
CA LEU A 11 45.33 18.86 -33.57
C LEU A 11 45.40 17.60 -34.44
N LEU A 12 44.76 16.51 -34.03
CA LEU A 12 44.70 15.24 -34.78
C LEU A 12 43.92 15.40 -36.11
N CYS A 13 42.78 16.11 -36.09
CA CYS A 13 41.99 16.35 -37.30
C CYS A 13 42.70 17.29 -38.29
N VAL A 14 43.40 18.31 -37.78
CA VAL A 14 44.20 19.22 -38.60
C VAL A 14 45.44 18.50 -39.17
N GLY A 15 46.03 17.55 -38.43
CA GLY A 15 47.21 16.80 -38.86
C GLY A 15 46.94 15.70 -39.88
N LEU A 16 45.77 15.05 -39.85
CA LEU A 16 45.42 13.96 -40.77
C LEU A 16 44.76 14.45 -42.08
N ALA A 17 44.35 15.73 -42.15
CA ALA A 17 43.77 16.39 -43.33
C ALA A 17 42.79 15.52 -44.16
N PRO A 18 41.76 14.93 -43.52
CA PRO A 18 40.93 13.88 -44.13
C PRO A 18 40.08 14.33 -45.32
N LEU A 19 39.84 15.64 -45.49
CA LEU A 19 39.01 16.20 -46.58
C LEU A 19 39.82 16.95 -47.66
N GLY A 20 41.15 16.82 -47.65
CA GLY A 20 42.02 17.44 -48.66
C GLY A 20 42.21 18.95 -48.42
N ASN A 21 43.24 19.26 -47.61
CA ASN A 21 43.95 20.54 -47.49
C ASN A 21 43.14 21.86 -47.43
N ARG A 22 41.86 21.81 -47.05
CA ARG A 22 41.08 23.00 -46.69
C ARG A 22 41.05 23.11 -45.17
N LEU A 23 42.05 23.81 -44.62
CA LEU A 23 42.24 24.03 -43.18
C LEU A 23 40.96 24.44 -42.42
N ARG A 24 40.08 25.21 -43.06
CA ARG A 24 38.80 25.64 -42.47
C ARG A 24 37.77 24.51 -42.32
N SER A 25 37.69 23.57 -43.28
CA SER A 25 36.76 22.43 -43.18
C SER A 25 37.26 21.38 -42.21
N ASP A 26 38.57 21.14 -42.16
CA ASP A 26 39.16 20.19 -41.22
C ASP A 26 39.07 20.69 -39.77
N LEU A 27 39.24 22.00 -39.55
CA LEU A 27 39.00 22.63 -38.26
C LEU A 27 37.53 22.56 -37.85
N ALA A 28 36.61 22.86 -38.75
CA ALA A 28 35.18 22.79 -38.48
C ALA A 28 34.72 21.36 -38.13
N LEU A 29 35.26 20.35 -38.83
CA LEU A 29 34.99 18.94 -38.54
C LEU A 29 35.53 18.53 -37.17
N GLY A 30 36.76 18.93 -36.84
CA GLY A 30 37.36 18.65 -35.54
C GLY A 30 36.59 19.29 -34.37
N VAL A 31 36.12 20.53 -34.54
CA VAL A 31 35.27 21.21 -33.55
C VAL A 31 33.91 20.51 -33.43
N ALA A 32 33.29 20.10 -34.54
CA ALA A 32 32.01 19.39 -34.53
C ALA A 32 32.08 18.04 -33.81
N ILE A 33 33.11 17.24 -34.10
CA ILE A 33 33.35 15.94 -33.42
C ILE A 33 33.56 16.18 -31.92
N THR A 34 34.37 17.17 -31.56
CA THR A 34 34.65 17.51 -30.16
C THR A 34 33.38 17.95 -29.42
N ALA A 35 32.53 18.76 -30.06
CA ALA A 35 31.25 19.18 -29.49
C ALA A 35 30.29 18.01 -29.25
N VAL A 36 30.22 17.05 -30.19
CA VAL A 36 29.40 15.83 -30.03
C VAL A 36 29.90 14.99 -28.85
N VAL A 37 31.22 14.83 -28.71
CA VAL A 37 31.81 14.09 -27.58
C VAL A 37 31.49 14.77 -26.24
N LEU A 38 31.55 16.11 -26.16
CA LEU A 38 31.22 16.84 -24.95
C LEU A 38 29.73 16.76 -24.60
N LEU A 39 28.84 16.80 -25.59
CA LEU A 39 27.40 16.62 -25.37
C LEU A 39 27.07 15.21 -24.88
N ALA A 40 27.74 14.19 -25.44
CA ALA A 40 27.63 12.82 -24.97
C ALA A 40 28.16 12.69 -23.53
N GLU A 41 29.33 13.25 -23.21
CA GLU A 41 29.92 13.24 -21.87
C GLU A 41 28.99 13.92 -20.86
N ALA A 42 28.47 15.12 -21.16
CA ALA A 42 27.54 15.85 -20.30
C ALA A 42 26.22 15.08 -20.07
N GLY A 43 25.75 14.34 -21.08
CA GLY A 43 24.61 13.42 -20.95
C GLY A 43 24.90 12.24 -20.01
N LEU A 44 26.11 11.67 -20.08
CA LEU A 44 26.54 10.58 -19.20
C LEU A 44 26.84 11.04 -17.76
N GLU A 45 27.28 12.28 -17.54
CA GLU A 45 27.51 12.82 -16.18
C GLU A 45 26.23 12.97 -15.37
N ARG A 46 25.10 13.25 -16.05
CA ARG A 46 23.76 13.26 -15.42
C ARG A 46 23.24 11.86 -15.11
N SER A 47 23.95 10.81 -15.54
CA SER A 47 23.53 9.42 -15.39
C SER A 47 24.32 8.71 -14.28
N GLY A 48 23.63 7.88 -13.50
CA GLY A 48 24.24 7.10 -12.43
C GLY A 48 25.36 6.18 -12.93
N VAL A 49 26.29 5.79 -12.04
CA VAL A 49 27.44 4.91 -12.36
C VAL A 49 27.00 3.64 -13.12
N ARG A 50 25.85 3.05 -12.76
CA ARG A 50 25.29 1.86 -13.43
C ARG A 50 24.77 2.14 -14.84
N ALA A 51 24.22 3.32 -15.09
CA ALA A 51 23.83 3.75 -16.43
C ALA A 51 25.06 3.92 -17.33
N ARG A 52 26.19 4.39 -16.78
CA ARG A 52 27.46 4.47 -17.51
C ARG A 52 28.00 3.07 -17.87
N ILE A 53 27.98 2.13 -16.93
CA ILE A 53 28.44 0.75 -17.16
C ILE A 53 27.58 0.04 -18.21
N SER A 54 26.25 0.16 -18.13
CA SER A 54 25.32 -0.45 -19.09
C SER A 54 25.35 0.20 -20.48
N THR A 55 25.52 1.52 -20.55
CA THR A 55 25.72 2.21 -21.83
C THR A 55 27.02 1.77 -22.50
N PHE A 56 28.10 1.61 -21.73
CA PHE A 56 29.37 1.09 -22.23
C PHE A 56 29.25 -0.37 -22.70
N ALA A 57 28.61 -1.24 -21.91
CA ALA A 57 28.35 -2.63 -22.28
C ALA A 57 27.46 -2.75 -23.53
N GLY A 58 26.43 -1.91 -23.64
CA GLY A 58 25.54 -1.85 -24.80
C GLY A 58 26.25 -1.35 -26.06
N ALA A 59 27.08 -0.32 -25.96
CA ALA A 59 27.90 0.18 -27.07
C ALA A 59 28.91 -0.88 -27.55
N LEU A 60 29.56 -1.59 -26.62
CA LEU A 60 30.48 -2.67 -26.94
C LEU A 60 29.77 -3.84 -27.62
N GLY A 61 28.60 -4.24 -27.12
CA GLY A 61 27.76 -5.27 -27.74
C GLY A 61 27.28 -4.87 -29.15
N GLY A 62 26.86 -3.62 -29.34
CA GLY A 62 26.48 -3.08 -30.64
C GLY A 62 27.62 -3.05 -31.65
N LEU A 63 28.83 -2.68 -31.20
CA LEU A 63 30.03 -2.71 -32.05
C LEU A 63 30.40 -4.14 -32.45
N LEU A 64 30.30 -5.09 -31.53
CA LEU A 64 30.59 -6.50 -31.80
C LEU A 64 29.58 -7.10 -32.77
N ALA A 65 28.28 -6.77 -32.61
CA ALA A 65 27.23 -7.14 -33.56
C ALA A 65 27.46 -6.52 -34.96
N ALA A 66 27.87 -5.25 -35.02
CA ALA A 66 28.23 -4.59 -36.29
C ALA A 66 29.41 -5.29 -36.99
N LEU A 67 30.42 -5.71 -36.22
CA LEU A 67 31.61 -6.39 -36.75
C LEU A 67 31.27 -7.79 -37.28
N LEU A 68 30.42 -8.54 -36.57
CA LEU A 68 29.91 -9.82 -37.05
C LEU A 68 29.07 -9.65 -38.32
N PHE A 69 28.23 -8.61 -38.37
CA PHE A 69 27.43 -8.31 -39.55
C PHE A 69 28.32 -7.95 -40.76
N ALA A 70 29.33 -7.11 -40.57
CA ALA A 70 30.30 -6.79 -41.63
C ALA A 70 31.07 -8.04 -42.11
N LEU A 71 31.40 -8.96 -41.21
CA LEU A 71 32.05 -10.23 -41.56
C LEU A 71 31.13 -11.14 -42.39
N ILE A 72 29.83 -11.14 -42.11
CA ILE A 72 28.84 -11.86 -42.92
C ILE A 72 28.71 -11.21 -44.31
N VAL A 73 28.62 -9.88 -44.38
CA VAL A 73 28.48 -9.12 -45.63
C VAL A 73 29.70 -9.27 -46.54
N THR A 74 30.91 -9.29 -45.98
CA THR A 74 32.15 -9.49 -46.75
C THR A 74 32.26 -10.90 -47.34
N ARG A 75 31.66 -11.90 -46.67
CA ARG A 75 31.57 -13.28 -47.16
C ARG A 75 30.38 -13.52 -48.09
N ALA A 76 29.40 -12.62 -48.10
CA ALA A 76 28.25 -12.71 -49.00
C ALA A 76 28.65 -12.37 -50.46
N GLY A 77 28.01 -13.04 -51.41
CA GLY A 77 28.15 -12.70 -52.83
C GLY A 77 27.50 -11.35 -53.14
N GLY A 78 28.16 -10.52 -53.97
CA GLY A 78 27.66 -9.19 -54.34
C GLY A 78 28.74 -8.26 -54.87
N SER A 79 28.35 -7.09 -55.36
CA SER A 79 29.29 -6.06 -55.83
C SER A 79 29.97 -5.35 -54.65
N GLU A 80 31.24 -4.97 -54.81
CA GLU A 80 32.04 -4.28 -53.77
C GLU A 80 31.40 -2.99 -53.22
N PRO A 81 30.75 -2.14 -54.05
CA PRO A 81 30.04 -0.96 -53.54
C PRO A 81 28.86 -1.33 -52.62
N LEU A 82 28.13 -2.40 -52.94
CA LEU A 82 26.99 -2.85 -52.14
C LEU A 82 27.44 -3.41 -50.79
N LYS A 83 28.54 -4.18 -50.77
CA LYS A 83 29.13 -4.70 -49.52
C LYS A 83 29.60 -3.59 -48.60
N SER A 84 30.27 -2.58 -49.17
CA SER A 84 30.73 -1.40 -48.42
C SER A 84 29.54 -0.65 -47.85
N PHE A 85 28.50 -0.41 -48.66
CA PHE A 85 27.26 0.25 -48.24
C PHE A 85 26.56 -0.50 -47.10
N LEU A 86 26.35 -1.81 -47.23
CA LEU A 86 25.74 -2.63 -46.18
C LEU A 86 26.58 -2.63 -44.89
N SER A 87 27.91 -2.70 -44.99
CA SER A 87 28.79 -2.72 -43.81
C SER A 87 28.74 -1.41 -43.03
N TYR A 88 28.76 -0.26 -43.72
CA TYR A 88 28.61 1.05 -43.08
C TYR A 88 27.21 1.25 -42.50
N MET A 89 26.16 0.79 -43.20
CA MET A 89 24.79 0.80 -42.68
C MET A 89 24.64 -0.07 -41.43
N GLY A 90 25.23 -1.26 -41.43
CA GLY A 90 25.25 -2.15 -40.26
C GLY A 90 25.92 -1.49 -39.06
N LEU A 91 27.09 -0.85 -39.26
CA LEU A 91 27.77 -0.11 -38.20
C LEU A 91 26.91 1.01 -37.61
N TYR A 92 26.23 1.77 -38.46
CA TYR A 92 25.33 2.84 -38.02
C TYR A 92 24.15 2.30 -37.20
N VAL A 93 23.45 1.29 -37.72
CA VAL A 93 22.25 0.71 -37.09
C VAL A 93 22.59 0.01 -35.77
N PHE A 94 23.56 -0.89 -35.76
CA PHE A 94 23.93 -1.65 -34.56
C PHE A 94 24.64 -0.78 -33.52
N GLY A 95 25.41 0.23 -33.95
CA GLY A 95 25.99 1.22 -33.04
C GLY A 95 24.92 2.03 -32.31
N TYR A 96 23.93 2.55 -33.03
CA TYR A 96 22.80 3.27 -32.42
C TYR A 96 21.98 2.37 -31.50
N LEU A 97 21.65 1.15 -31.95
CA LEU A 97 20.83 0.21 -31.19
C LEU A 97 21.54 -0.25 -29.90
N GLY A 98 22.86 -0.47 -29.95
CA GLY A 98 23.66 -0.83 -28.78
C GLY A 98 23.67 0.26 -27.70
N VAL A 99 23.87 1.52 -28.10
CA VAL A 99 23.80 2.66 -27.17
C VAL A 99 22.38 2.85 -26.64
N ALA A 100 21.36 2.81 -27.50
CA ALA A 100 19.97 2.97 -27.10
C ALA A 100 19.51 1.87 -26.11
N MET A 101 19.91 0.63 -26.35
CA MET A 101 19.60 -0.49 -25.45
C MET A 101 20.38 -0.39 -24.14
N GLY A 102 21.67 0.00 -24.19
CA GLY A 102 22.48 0.25 -22.99
C GLY A 102 21.87 1.34 -22.09
N LEU A 103 21.36 2.42 -22.68
CA LEU A 103 20.66 3.48 -21.96
C LEU A 103 19.34 3.00 -21.34
N ARG A 104 18.53 2.22 -22.07
CA ARG A 104 17.25 1.68 -21.57
C ARG A 104 17.45 0.69 -20.42
N VAL A 105 18.37 -0.25 -20.58
CA VAL A 105 18.73 -1.23 -19.54
C VAL A 105 19.29 -0.52 -18.32
N GLY A 106 20.18 0.46 -18.52
CA GLY A 106 20.73 1.29 -17.44
C GLY A 106 19.70 2.08 -16.65
N GLN A 107 18.56 2.43 -17.27
CA GLN A 107 17.45 3.11 -16.61
C GLN A 107 16.48 2.15 -15.91
N GLN A 108 16.29 0.94 -16.43
CA GLN A 108 15.44 -0.08 -15.78
C GLN A 108 15.99 -0.53 -14.43
N PHE A 109 17.31 -0.46 -14.23
CA PHE A 109 17.94 -0.74 -12.93
C PHE A 109 17.75 0.37 -11.87
N LYS A 110 17.13 1.51 -12.21
CA LYS A 110 16.76 2.56 -11.24
C LYS A 110 15.61 2.16 -10.30
N GLY A 111 14.95 1.02 -10.55
CA GLY A 111 13.85 0.51 -9.72
C GLY A 111 14.16 -0.74 -8.90
N GLY A 112 15.40 -1.25 -8.91
CA GLY A 112 15.75 -2.49 -8.23
C GLY A 112 16.48 -2.23 -6.92
N ALA A 113 15.78 -2.41 -5.78
CA ALA A 113 16.18 -2.76 -4.40
C ALA A 113 17.43 -2.15 -3.72
N PHE A 114 18.42 -1.67 -4.46
CA PHE A 114 19.76 -1.28 -4.01
C PHE A 114 20.05 0.23 -4.14
N GLU A 115 19.21 1.00 -4.84
CA GLU A 115 19.38 2.47 -4.92
C GLU A 115 18.82 3.19 -3.68
N ASN A 116 17.92 2.54 -2.94
CA ASN A 116 17.44 3.01 -1.63
C ASN A 116 18.55 2.99 -0.56
N GLU A 117 19.53 2.10 -0.65
CA GLU A 117 20.58 1.98 0.36
C GLU A 117 21.60 3.12 0.30
N ARG A 118 21.97 3.61 -0.90
CA ARG A 118 22.88 4.77 -1.02
C ARG A 118 22.19 6.12 -0.92
N ARG A 119 20.88 6.19 -1.20
CA ARG A 119 20.09 7.41 -0.93
C ARG A 119 19.78 7.56 0.56
N ALA A 120 19.70 6.46 1.30
CA ALA A 120 19.62 6.46 2.77
C ALA A 120 20.92 6.96 3.44
N GLU A 121 22.10 6.69 2.86
CA GLU A 121 23.37 7.20 3.39
C GLU A 121 23.68 8.66 2.98
N ALA A 122 23.24 9.10 1.80
CA ALA A 122 23.53 10.45 1.29
C ALA A 122 22.49 11.53 1.69
N ALA A 123 21.29 11.13 2.14
CA ALA A 123 20.22 12.04 2.56
C ALA A 123 20.25 12.32 4.07
N GLY A 124 21.42 12.66 4.62
CA GLY A 124 21.59 13.22 5.96
C GLY A 124 21.05 14.65 6.09
N GLY A 125 19.81 14.88 5.67
CA GLY A 125 19.14 16.18 5.68
C GLY A 125 17.62 16.02 5.74
N ASP A 126 17.11 15.84 6.95
CA ASP A 126 15.80 16.25 7.51
C ASP A 126 14.46 16.11 6.75
N GLY A 127 14.36 15.47 5.58
CA GLY A 127 13.08 15.50 4.85
C GLY A 127 12.66 14.29 4.01
N ALA A 128 13.55 13.37 3.63
CA ALA A 128 13.20 12.37 2.62
C ALA A 128 13.60 10.96 3.02
N ALA A 129 12.58 10.12 3.22
CA ALA A 129 12.63 8.69 3.59
C ALA A 129 12.95 8.35 5.05
N GLN A 130 12.24 8.96 6.01
CA GLN A 130 12.08 8.34 7.33
C GLN A 130 11.33 7.01 7.15
N GLY A 131 12.05 5.90 7.28
CA GLY A 131 11.46 4.56 7.31
C GLY A 131 10.37 4.48 8.39
N LYS A 132 9.45 3.55 8.22
CA LYS A 132 8.32 3.35 9.15
C LYS A 132 8.52 2.05 9.88
N LEU A 133 8.88 2.14 11.16
CA LEU A 133 9.12 0.98 12.00
C LEU A 133 7.78 0.39 12.47
N LEU A 134 7.48 -0.84 12.10
CA LEU A 134 6.23 -1.50 12.49
C LEU A 134 6.38 -2.23 13.83
N ASP A 135 5.39 -2.03 14.69
CA ASP A 135 5.18 -2.77 15.94
C ASP A 135 4.29 -4.02 15.72
N THR A 136 4.48 -5.05 16.55
CA THR A 136 3.67 -6.26 16.65
C THR A 136 2.17 -5.93 16.77
N SER A 137 1.82 -4.92 17.58
CA SER A 137 0.42 -4.53 17.83
C SER A 137 -0.33 -4.12 16.55
N VAL A 138 0.37 -3.47 15.62
CA VAL A 138 -0.20 -2.98 14.35
C VAL A 138 -0.37 -4.10 13.34
N LEU A 139 0.58 -5.04 13.32
CA LEU A 139 0.52 -6.22 12.46
C LEU A 139 -0.64 -7.14 12.87
N ILE A 140 -0.83 -7.36 14.17
CA ILE A 140 -1.95 -8.18 14.70
C ILE A 140 -3.31 -7.56 14.41
N ASP A 141 -3.42 -6.23 14.50
CA ASP A 141 -4.66 -5.49 14.21
C ASP A 141 -5.07 -5.60 12.73
N GLY A 142 -4.09 -5.53 11.82
CA GLY A 142 -4.25 -5.83 10.41
C GLY A 142 -4.72 -4.68 9.52
N ARG A 143 -5.30 -3.61 10.08
CA ARG A 143 -5.76 -2.44 9.30
C ARG A 143 -4.63 -1.71 8.56
N ILE A 144 -3.39 -1.91 8.99
CA ILE A 144 -2.21 -1.36 8.31
C ILE A 144 -2.10 -1.82 6.85
N ALA A 145 -2.49 -3.05 6.53
CA ALA A 145 -2.46 -3.54 5.17
C ALA A 145 -3.45 -2.78 4.27
N GLU A 146 -4.65 -2.50 4.79
CA GLU A 146 -5.68 -1.73 4.08
C GLU A 146 -5.25 -0.27 3.87
N ILE A 147 -4.59 0.34 4.86
CA ILE A 147 -4.04 1.70 4.76
C ILE A 147 -2.94 1.77 3.70
N CYS A 148 -2.08 0.75 3.63
CA CYS A 148 -1.07 0.64 2.57
C CYS A 148 -1.72 0.43 1.19
N GLU A 149 -2.77 -0.38 1.11
CA GLU A 149 -3.50 -0.64 -0.13
C GLU A 149 -4.17 0.62 -0.67
N ALA A 150 -4.75 1.42 0.23
CA ALA A 150 -5.31 2.73 -0.08
C ALA A 150 -4.25 3.81 -0.37
N GLN A 151 -2.95 3.47 -0.36
CA GLN A 151 -1.82 4.36 -0.63
C GLN A 151 -1.71 5.56 0.33
N PHE A 152 -2.31 5.47 1.53
CA PHE A 152 -2.18 6.50 2.57
C PHE A 152 -0.84 6.40 3.33
N LEU A 153 -0.13 5.28 3.22
CA LEU A 153 1.14 5.04 3.88
C LEU A 153 2.25 4.72 2.87
N GLU A 154 3.00 5.75 2.51
CA GLU A 154 4.10 5.66 1.54
C GLU A 154 5.47 5.38 2.20
N GLY A 155 6.44 4.90 1.42
CA GLY A 155 7.83 4.69 1.85
C GLY A 155 8.10 3.29 2.41
N VAL A 156 9.34 3.09 2.89
CA VAL A 156 9.80 1.77 3.35
C VAL A 156 9.24 1.42 4.72
N LEU A 157 8.56 0.28 4.81
CA LEU A 157 8.10 -0.32 6.05
C LEU A 157 9.20 -1.23 6.60
N ILE A 158 9.70 -0.91 7.78
CA ILE A 158 10.80 -1.61 8.43
C ILE A 158 10.21 -2.52 9.51
N VAL A 159 10.55 -3.81 9.45
CA VAL A 159 10.13 -4.80 10.44
C VAL A 159 11.37 -5.41 11.08
N PRO A 160 11.66 -5.12 12.36
CA PRO A 160 12.79 -5.72 13.06
C PRO A 160 12.62 -7.24 13.24
N GLN A 161 13.74 -7.96 13.25
CA GLN A 161 13.74 -9.41 13.48
C GLN A 161 13.11 -9.79 14.82
N PHE A 162 13.24 -8.96 15.87
CA PHE A 162 12.63 -9.23 17.16
C PHE A 162 11.09 -9.13 17.15
N VAL A 163 10.51 -8.28 16.30
CA VAL A 163 9.05 -8.19 16.09
C VAL A 163 8.53 -9.47 15.43
N LEU A 164 9.26 -10.00 14.45
CA LEU A 164 8.97 -11.30 13.84
C LEU A 164 9.01 -12.43 14.85
N ARG A 165 10.05 -12.46 15.69
CA ARG A 165 10.18 -13.47 16.76
C ARG A 165 9.03 -13.37 17.76
N GLU A 166 8.61 -12.17 18.12
CA GLU A 166 7.46 -11.96 19.00
C GLU A 166 6.15 -12.46 18.37
N LEU A 167 5.88 -12.11 17.11
CA LEU A 167 4.73 -12.64 16.38
C LEU A 167 4.71 -14.16 16.32
N GLN A 168 5.86 -14.80 16.10
CA GLN A 168 6.01 -16.26 16.13
C GLN A 168 5.70 -16.83 17.52
N MET A 169 6.29 -16.26 18.58
CA MET A 169 5.99 -16.68 19.96
C MET A 169 4.50 -16.56 20.30
N VAL A 170 3.83 -15.50 19.83
CA VAL A 170 2.38 -15.33 19.99
C VAL A 170 1.60 -16.38 19.17
N ALA A 171 2.05 -16.69 17.96
CA ALA A 171 1.45 -17.70 17.08
C ALA A 171 1.59 -19.14 17.61
N ASP A 172 2.62 -19.41 18.42
CA ASP A 172 2.92 -20.70 19.03
C ASP A 172 2.44 -20.81 20.50
N SER A 173 1.73 -19.80 21.01
CA SER A 173 1.21 -19.77 22.38
C SER A 173 0.31 -20.98 22.70
N SER A 174 0.22 -21.40 23.96
CA SER A 174 -0.76 -22.42 24.39
C SER A 174 -2.21 -21.90 24.41
N ASP A 175 -2.40 -20.59 24.38
CA ASP A 175 -3.70 -19.92 24.31
C ASP A 175 -4.19 -19.83 22.85
N ALA A 176 -5.37 -20.39 22.57
CA ALA A 176 -5.97 -20.41 21.24
C ALA A 176 -6.20 -19.02 20.64
N LEU A 177 -6.64 -18.04 21.44
CA LEU A 177 -6.90 -16.68 20.97
C LEU A 177 -5.59 -15.97 20.63
N LYS A 178 -4.56 -16.13 21.46
CA LYS A 178 -3.22 -15.59 21.17
C LYS A 178 -2.64 -16.20 19.90
N ARG A 179 -2.72 -17.54 19.73
CA ARG A 179 -2.27 -18.20 18.49
C ARG A 179 -2.95 -17.65 17.25
N GLN A 180 -4.27 -17.49 17.28
CA GLN A 180 -5.03 -16.96 16.15
C GLN A 180 -4.58 -15.53 15.80
N ARG A 181 -4.36 -14.68 16.82
CA ARG A 181 -3.88 -13.31 16.64
C ARG A 181 -2.45 -13.26 16.06
N GLY A 182 -1.55 -14.11 16.55
CA GLY A 182 -0.18 -14.20 16.03
C GLY A 182 -0.12 -14.66 14.58
N ARG A 183 -0.88 -15.71 14.24
CA ARG A 183 -1.01 -16.21 12.84
C ARG A 183 -1.57 -15.13 11.92
N ARG A 184 -2.62 -14.42 12.34
CA ARG A 184 -3.18 -13.29 11.60
C ARG A 184 -2.13 -12.21 11.34
N GLY A 185 -1.30 -11.87 12.33
CA GLY A 185 -0.23 -10.88 12.16
C GLY A 185 0.82 -11.30 11.12
N LEU A 186 1.20 -12.59 11.11
CA LEU A 186 2.11 -13.15 10.10
C LEU A 186 1.48 -13.15 8.70
N GLU A 187 0.19 -13.49 8.58
CA GLU A 187 -0.56 -13.44 7.32
C GLU A 187 -0.63 -12.01 6.75
N VAL A 188 -0.90 -11.01 7.61
CA VAL A 188 -0.91 -9.59 7.24
C VAL A 188 0.45 -9.17 6.71
N LEU A 189 1.54 -9.53 7.40
CA LEU A 189 2.89 -9.21 6.93
C LEU A 189 3.20 -9.84 5.57
N GLN A 190 2.84 -11.12 5.38
CA GLN A 190 3.04 -11.82 4.12
C GLN A 190 2.21 -11.20 2.98
N ARG A 191 0.97 -10.76 3.27
CA ARG A 191 0.14 -10.01 2.32
C ARG A 191 0.85 -8.71 1.93
N MET A 192 1.31 -7.92 2.90
CA MET A 192 2.00 -6.66 2.65
C MET A 192 3.28 -6.82 1.82
N GLN A 193 4.04 -7.90 2.03
CA GLN A 193 5.23 -8.21 1.21
C GLN A 193 4.91 -8.50 -0.26
N LYS A 194 3.71 -9.00 -0.55
CA LYS A 194 3.27 -9.32 -1.92
C LYS A 194 2.55 -8.16 -2.60
N MET A 195 2.24 -7.09 -1.87
CA MET A 195 1.51 -5.94 -2.42
C MET A 195 2.41 -5.11 -3.33
N ALA A 196 1.91 -4.79 -4.53
CA ALA A 196 2.58 -3.88 -5.43
C ALA A 196 2.60 -2.45 -4.85
N GLY A 197 3.76 -1.79 -4.88
CA GLY A 197 3.92 -0.43 -4.37
C GLY A 197 4.24 -0.32 -2.87
N VAL A 198 4.29 -1.43 -2.14
CA VAL A 198 4.69 -1.45 -0.72
C VAL A 198 6.06 -2.12 -0.58
N GLU A 199 7.04 -1.41 -0.05
CA GLU A 199 8.37 -1.96 0.23
C GLU A 199 8.46 -2.35 1.71
N VAL A 200 8.49 -3.66 1.99
CA VAL A 200 8.69 -4.19 3.35
C VAL A 200 10.12 -4.71 3.48
N ARG A 201 10.90 -4.11 4.39
CA ARG A 201 12.27 -4.50 4.71
C ARG A 201 12.35 -5.11 6.10
N VAL A 202 12.82 -6.36 6.17
CA VAL A 202 13.17 -6.99 7.43
C VAL A 202 14.60 -6.61 7.79
N VAL A 203 14.83 -6.16 9.03
CA VAL A 203 16.15 -5.73 9.51
C VAL A 203 16.57 -6.52 10.73
N GLU A 204 17.86 -6.87 10.80
CA GLU A 204 18.47 -7.54 11.96
C GLU A 204 18.86 -6.57 13.09
N GLU A 205 18.42 -5.32 12.99
CA GLU A 205 18.61 -4.30 14.01
C GLU A 205 17.98 -4.73 15.34
N ASP A 206 18.83 -4.97 16.34
CA ASP A 206 18.44 -5.23 17.72
C ASP A 206 19.06 -4.15 18.63
N ALA A 207 18.53 -4.08 19.84
CA ALA A 207 18.96 -3.26 20.95
C ALA A 207 19.28 -4.20 22.12
N PRO A 208 20.49 -4.79 22.16
CA PRO A 208 20.85 -5.82 23.14
C PRO A 208 20.85 -5.33 24.60
N GLY A 209 20.88 -4.00 24.83
CA GLY A 209 20.77 -3.40 26.17
C GLY A 209 19.34 -3.26 26.69
N ALA A 210 18.33 -3.36 25.82
CA ALA A 210 16.93 -3.22 26.19
C ALA A 210 16.30 -4.60 26.47
N ARG A 211 15.64 -4.74 27.62
CA ARG A 211 14.96 -6.00 28.01
C ARG A 211 13.58 -6.13 27.38
N ASP A 212 12.89 -5.01 27.25
CA ASP A 212 11.51 -4.96 26.79
C ASP A 212 11.45 -4.65 25.28
N VAL A 213 10.51 -5.28 24.57
CA VAL A 213 10.30 -5.07 23.12
C VAL A 213 10.06 -3.59 22.82
N ASP A 214 9.28 -2.92 23.66
CA ASP A 214 8.96 -1.49 23.56
C ASP A 214 10.21 -0.61 23.56
N GLN A 215 11.16 -0.89 24.47
CA GLN A 215 12.42 -0.16 24.53
C GLN A 215 13.27 -0.41 23.29
N LYS A 216 13.30 -1.65 22.80
CA LYS A 216 13.99 -1.99 21.55
C LYS A 216 13.41 -1.24 20.35
N LEU A 217 12.09 -1.15 20.25
CA LEU A 217 11.42 -0.35 19.21
C LEU A 217 11.82 1.11 19.26
N LEU A 218 11.84 1.72 20.45
CA LEU A 218 12.23 3.13 20.62
C LEU A 218 13.71 3.37 20.27
N GLU A 219 14.60 2.48 20.67
CA GLU A 219 16.03 2.59 20.36
C GLU A 219 16.30 2.43 18.86
N VAL A 220 15.68 1.43 18.22
CA VAL A 220 15.82 1.20 16.78
C VAL A 220 15.18 2.34 15.99
N ALA A 221 14.01 2.84 16.40
CA ALA A 221 13.37 3.99 15.75
C ALA A 221 14.24 5.25 15.84
N SER A 222 14.85 5.50 17.00
CA SER A 222 15.77 6.63 17.19
C SER A 222 17.04 6.50 16.33
N ARG A 223 17.68 5.32 16.34
CA ARG A 223 18.89 5.04 15.56
C ARG A 223 18.66 5.19 14.06
N LEU A 224 17.55 4.66 13.56
CA LEU A 224 17.17 4.71 12.15
C LEU A 224 16.52 6.04 11.75
N LYS A 225 16.30 6.96 12.71
CA LYS A 225 15.46 8.17 12.53
C LYS A 225 14.12 7.85 11.84
N ALA A 226 13.56 6.69 12.19
CA ALA A 226 12.34 6.15 11.62
C ALA A 226 11.12 6.62 12.42
N LYS A 227 9.96 6.72 11.76
CA LYS A 227 8.69 6.94 12.43
C LYS A 227 8.18 5.61 13.00
N LEU A 228 7.73 5.61 14.24
CA LEU A 228 7.18 4.42 14.88
C LEU A 228 5.70 4.26 14.50
N VAL A 229 5.30 3.10 14.00
CA VAL A 229 3.89 2.76 13.74
C VAL A 229 3.43 1.80 14.82
N THR A 230 2.56 2.26 15.73
CA THR A 230 2.06 1.47 16.87
C THR A 230 0.60 1.78 17.16
N ASN A 231 -0.12 0.79 17.69
CA ASN A 231 -1.47 0.99 18.25
C ASN A 231 -1.45 1.22 19.77
N ASP A 232 -0.30 1.06 20.41
CA ASP A 232 -0.15 1.21 21.85
C ASP A 232 -0.08 2.70 22.24
N PHE A 233 -0.97 3.09 23.16
CA PHE A 233 -1.08 4.46 23.65
C PHE A 233 0.05 4.84 24.61
N ASN A 234 0.55 3.90 25.42
CA ASN A 234 1.65 4.12 26.35
C ASN A 234 2.97 4.29 25.57
N LEU A 235 3.20 3.42 24.58
CA LEU A 235 4.39 3.53 23.72
C LEU A 235 4.42 4.86 22.97
N ASN A 236 3.27 5.36 22.52
CA ASN A 236 3.13 6.67 21.90
C ASN A 236 3.58 7.82 22.84
N LYS A 237 3.12 7.82 24.10
CA LYS A 237 3.52 8.83 25.10
C LYS A 237 5.03 8.83 25.34
N VAL A 238 5.62 7.64 25.49
CA VAL A 238 7.06 7.51 25.74
C VAL A 238 7.88 7.94 24.51
N ALA A 239 7.43 7.58 23.31
CA ALA A 239 8.06 7.99 22.06
C ALA A 239 8.05 9.51 21.87
N ALA A 240 6.94 10.18 22.20
CA ALA A 240 6.83 11.63 22.14
C ALA A 240 7.85 12.35 23.04
N VAL A 241 8.08 11.84 24.26
CA VAL A 241 9.11 12.38 25.18
C VAL A 241 10.51 12.23 24.60
N ARG A 242 10.77 11.17 23.82
CA ARG A 242 12.05 10.93 23.14
C ARG A 242 12.19 11.65 21.78
N GLY A 243 11.18 12.44 21.38
CA GLY A 243 11.18 13.14 20.10
C GLY A 243 11.00 12.22 18.88
N ILE A 244 10.51 11.00 19.07
CA ILE A 244 10.26 10.04 17.97
C ILE A 244 8.85 10.29 17.45
N ALA A 245 8.72 10.52 16.15
CA ALA A 245 7.41 10.70 15.52
C ALA A 245 6.65 9.37 15.47
N VAL A 246 5.38 9.39 15.88
CA VAL A 246 4.52 8.20 15.96
C VAL A 246 3.35 8.31 14.99
N LEU A 247 3.10 7.24 14.25
CA LEU A 247 1.93 7.03 13.40
C LEU A 247 1.02 6.02 14.11
N ASN A 248 -0.03 6.50 14.74
CA ASN A 248 -0.99 5.65 15.45
C ASN A 248 -2.23 5.39 14.58
N VAL A 249 -2.52 4.12 14.28
CA VAL A 249 -3.65 3.75 13.40
C VAL A 249 -4.99 4.10 14.04
N ASN A 250 -5.12 4.00 15.37
CA ASN A 250 -6.34 4.40 16.07
C ASN A 250 -6.57 5.91 15.98
N HIS A 251 -5.50 6.72 16.06
CA HIS A 251 -5.61 8.16 15.86
C HIS A 251 -6.01 8.51 14.43
N LEU A 252 -5.46 7.81 13.43
CA LEU A 252 -5.87 7.96 12.03
C LEU A 252 -7.35 7.63 11.84
N ALA A 253 -7.81 6.49 12.38
CA ALA A 253 -9.22 6.11 12.30
C ALA A 253 -10.14 7.17 12.94
N SER A 254 -9.73 7.75 14.08
CA SER A 254 -10.50 8.83 14.72
C SER A 254 -10.50 10.12 13.90
N ALA A 255 -9.44 10.41 13.14
CA ALA A 255 -9.34 11.59 12.28
C ALA A 255 -10.19 11.46 11.01
N LEU A 256 -10.46 10.23 10.56
CA LEU A 256 -11.32 9.93 9.41
C LEU A 256 -12.81 9.90 9.77
N LYS A 257 -13.19 10.09 11.04
CA LYS A 257 -14.60 10.18 11.44
C LYS A 257 -15.27 11.37 10.75
N PRO A 258 -16.47 11.21 10.16
CA PRO A 258 -17.20 12.29 9.50
C PRO A 258 -17.32 13.52 10.41
N VAL A 259 -17.01 14.69 9.87
CA VAL A 259 -17.19 15.96 10.57
C VAL A 259 -18.62 16.40 10.34
N VAL A 260 -19.43 16.32 11.38
CA VAL A 260 -20.80 16.81 11.35
C VAL A 260 -20.78 18.32 11.56
N LEU A 261 -21.35 19.08 10.63
CA LEU A 261 -21.43 20.54 10.72
C LEU A 261 -22.82 21.00 11.19
N PRO A 262 -22.90 22.10 11.96
CA PRO A 262 -24.18 22.78 12.19
C PRO A 262 -24.86 23.15 10.86
N GLY A 263 -26.14 22.85 10.73
CA GLY A 263 -26.95 23.06 9.52
C GLY A 263 -26.99 21.87 8.55
N GLU A 264 -26.23 20.81 8.79
CA GLU A 264 -26.26 19.60 7.97
C GLU A 264 -27.44 18.68 8.36
N PRO A 265 -28.19 18.13 7.38
CA PRO A 265 -29.18 17.11 7.67
C PRO A 265 -28.50 15.78 8.03
N MET A 266 -29.08 15.05 8.98
CA MET A 266 -28.57 13.78 9.47
C MET A 266 -29.72 12.83 9.78
N HIS A 267 -29.54 11.54 9.48
CA HIS A 267 -30.49 10.49 9.84
C HIS A 267 -30.04 9.82 11.14
N VAL A 268 -30.93 9.78 12.15
CA VAL A 268 -30.63 9.15 13.44
C VAL A 268 -31.77 8.28 13.94
N PHE A 269 -31.43 7.19 14.63
CA PHE A 269 -32.40 6.33 15.29
C PHE A 269 -32.52 6.71 16.77
N ILE A 270 -33.70 7.15 17.19
CA ILE A 270 -33.92 7.60 18.58
C ILE A 270 -34.06 6.39 19.49
N LEU A 271 -33.14 6.22 20.43
CA LEU A 271 -33.15 5.07 21.34
C LEU A 271 -33.93 5.34 22.63
N ARG A 272 -33.81 6.55 23.19
CA ARG A 272 -34.33 6.88 24.54
C ARG A 272 -34.83 8.32 24.64
N GLU A 273 -35.63 8.60 25.66
CA GLU A 273 -36.01 9.97 26.03
C GLU A 273 -34.80 10.73 26.59
N GLY A 274 -34.68 12.01 26.22
CA GLY A 274 -33.62 12.91 26.69
C GLY A 274 -33.87 13.45 28.09
N LYS A 275 -32.95 14.31 28.54
CA LYS A 275 -33.01 14.90 29.87
C LYS A 275 -34.10 15.97 29.98
N GLU A 276 -34.33 16.74 28.92
CA GLU A 276 -35.39 17.74 28.87
C GLU A 276 -36.67 17.21 28.24
N GLN A 277 -37.79 17.84 28.59
CA GLN A 277 -39.10 17.48 28.07
C GLN A 277 -39.12 17.66 26.55
N ASN A 278 -39.61 16.65 25.82
CA ASN A 278 -39.63 16.54 24.35
C ASN A 278 -38.30 16.16 23.66
N GLN A 279 -37.20 15.95 24.37
CA GLN A 279 -35.96 15.49 23.75
C GLN A 279 -35.94 13.96 23.53
N GLY A 280 -35.27 13.55 22.45
CA GLY A 280 -34.83 12.18 22.21
C GLY A 280 -33.31 12.09 22.18
N VAL A 281 -32.76 10.92 22.50
CA VAL A 281 -31.32 10.65 22.44
C VAL A 281 -31.06 9.50 21.48
N ALA A 282 -30.16 9.74 20.55
CA ALA A 282 -29.59 8.76 19.64
C ALA A 282 -28.08 8.63 19.87
N TYR A 283 -27.51 7.54 19.39
CA TYR A 283 -26.06 7.35 19.32
C TYR A 283 -25.68 7.05 17.88
N LEU A 284 -24.63 7.70 17.40
CA LEU A 284 -23.99 7.30 16.15
C LEU A 284 -23.19 6.00 16.37
N ASP A 285 -22.83 5.34 15.27
CA ASP A 285 -22.02 4.10 15.29
C ASP A 285 -20.68 4.26 16.02
N ASP A 286 -20.20 5.51 16.09
CA ASP A 286 -18.92 5.86 16.70
C ASP A 286 -19.03 6.21 18.20
N GLY A 287 -20.24 6.09 18.77
CA GLY A 287 -20.57 6.37 20.17
C GLY A 287 -20.92 7.83 20.47
N THR A 288 -20.91 8.74 19.48
CA THR A 288 -21.29 10.14 19.66
C THR A 288 -22.77 10.24 20.06
N MET A 289 -23.04 10.93 21.18
CA MET A 289 -24.40 11.14 21.65
C MET A 289 -25.05 12.27 20.85
N VAL A 290 -26.22 12.00 20.27
CA VAL A 290 -27.02 12.96 19.52
C VAL A 290 -28.30 13.25 20.31
N VAL A 291 -28.47 14.48 20.75
CA VAL A 291 -29.66 14.94 21.46
C VAL A 291 -30.56 15.69 20.47
N VAL A 292 -31.76 15.19 20.26
CA VAL A 292 -32.69 15.71 19.27
C VAL A 292 -33.90 16.33 19.96
N ASP A 293 -34.12 17.62 19.73
CA ASP A 293 -35.27 18.35 20.23
C ASP A 293 -36.53 18.01 19.39
N GLY A 294 -37.66 17.84 20.07
CA GLY A 294 -38.93 17.35 19.50
C GLY A 294 -39.02 15.84 19.26
N ALA A 295 -37.94 15.07 19.44
CA ALA A 295 -37.87 13.67 19.04
C ALA A 295 -38.48 12.65 20.04
N ARG A 296 -39.02 13.10 21.17
CA ARG A 296 -39.65 12.21 22.18
C ARG A 296 -40.74 11.30 21.59
N ARG A 297 -41.53 11.79 20.63
CA ARG A 297 -42.60 11.00 19.99
C ARG A 297 -42.09 9.96 19.00
N PHE A 298 -40.79 10.00 18.70
CA PHE A 298 -40.13 9.17 17.70
C PHE A 298 -39.15 8.16 18.34
N ILE A 299 -39.29 7.87 19.63
CA ILE A 299 -38.52 6.80 20.29
C ILE A 299 -38.74 5.47 19.55
N ASN A 300 -37.64 4.74 19.33
CA ASN A 300 -37.53 3.54 18.50
C ASN A 300 -37.87 3.75 17.02
N LYS A 301 -37.68 4.95 16.48
CA LYS A 301 -37.83 5.26 15.05
C LYS A 301 -36.61 6.00 14.52
N ALA A 302 -36.33 5.81 13.23
CA ALA A 302 -35.39 6.63 12.48
C ALA A 302 -36.06 7.93 12.06
N VAL A 303 -35.37 9.06 12.25
CA VAL A 303 -35.85 10.40 11.90
C VAL A 303 -34.74 11.24 11.30
N ASP A 304 -35.15 12.20 10.49
CA ASP A 304 -34.29 13.15 9.82
C ASP A 304 -34.19 14.39 10.70
N ILE A 305 -32.97 14.82 10.98
CA ILE A 305 -32.69 15.92 11.89
C ILE A 305 -31.76 16.93 11.22
N ASN A 306 -31.93 18.20 11.54
CA ASN A 306 -30.95 19.23 11.21
C ASN A 306 -30.10 19.50 12.44
N VAL A 307 -28.78 19.42 12.27
CA VAL A 307 -27.82 19.66 13.34
C VAL A 307 -27.86 21.14 13.72
N THR A 308 -28.16 21.45 14.98
CA THR A 308 -28.21 22.84 15.47
C THR A 308 -26.86 23.27 16.04
N SER A 309 -26.19 22.39 16.78
CA SER A 309 -24.89 22.68 17.39
C SER A 309 -24.12 21.41 17.71
N VAL A 310 -22.80 21.53 17.80
CA VAL A 310 -21.91 20.44 18.22
C VAL A 310 -21.13 20.91 19.43
N HIS A 311 -21.29 20.22 20.54
CA HIS A 311 -20.58 20.49 21.79
C HIS A 311 -19.54 19.42 22.05
N GLN A 312 -18.32 19.84 22.37
CA GLN A 312 -17.28 18.93 22.86
C GLN A 312 -17.43 18.77 24.38
N THR A 313 -17.53 17.54 24.86
CA THR A 313 -17.55 17.20 26.28
C THR A 313 -16.29 16.39 26.66
N PRO A 314 -15.98 16.22 27.96
CA PRO A 314 -14.87 15.38 28.41
C PRO A 314 -14.99 13.90 27.99
N VAL A 315 -16.21 13.41 27.77
CA VAL A 315 -16.50 12.02 27.38
C VAL A 315 -16.46 11.83 25.86
N GLY A 316 -16.61 12.91 25.09
CA GLY A 316 -16.63 12.87 23.63
C GLY A 316 -17.39 14.03 23.01
N LYS A 317 -17.67 13.92 21.71
CA LYS A 317 -18.54 14.87 21.01
C LYS A 317 -20.00 14.60 21.38
N MET A 318 -20.78 15.67 21.53
CA MET A 318 -22.22 15.65 21.68
C MET A 318 -22.82 16.52 20.57
N ILE A 319 -23.78 16.00 19.83
CA ILE A 319 -24.44 16.69 18.74
C ILE A 319 -25.85 17.05 19.19
N PHE A 320 -26.27 18.28 18.94
CA PHE A 320 -27.65 18.70 19.14
C PHE A 320 -28.31 18.91 17.79
N GLY A 321 -29.54 18.45 17.66
CA GLY A 321 -30.33 18.61 16.44
C GLY A 321 -31.79 18.90 16.74
N ARG A 322 -32.51 19.33 15.72
CA ARG A 322 -33.98 19.44 15.71
C ARG A 322 -34.52 18.56 14.61
N LEU A 323 -35.72 18.01 14.78
CA LEU A 323 -36.43 17.32 13.72
C LEU A 323 -36.53 18.20 12.46
N ASP A 324 -36.26 17.62 11.30
CA ASP A 324 -36.55 18.27 10.03
C ASP A 324 -38.03 18.03 9.68
N GLU A 325 -38.86 19.04 9.97
CA GLU A 325 -40.32 19.00 9.72
C GLU A 325 -40.67 18.97 8.21
N ARG A 326 -39.68 19.04 7.30
CA ARG A 326 -39.91 18.97 5.84
C ARG A 326 -40.27 17.57 5.34
N GLY A 327 -40.06 16.52 6.14
CA GLY A 327 -40.47 15.15 5.82
C GLY A 327 -41.98 14.88 5.97
N GLU A 328 -42.74 15.79 6.60
CA GLU A 328 -44.15 15.54 6.95
C GLU A 328 -45.15 15.88 5.82
N ALA A 329 -44.71 16.51 4.72
CA ALA A 329 -45.60 16.91 3.62
C ALA A 329 -45.90 15.83 2.56
N ALA A 330 -45.36 14.61 2.69
CA ALA A 330 -45.43 13.57 1.65
C ALA A 330 -46.17 12.27 2.05
N LEU A 331 -47.17 12.35 2.95
CA LEU A 331 -48.11 11.25 3.18
C LEU A 331 -49.51 11.66 2.70
N PRO A 332 -50.03 11.14 1.56
CA PRO A 332 -51.42 11.37 1.21
C PRO A 332 -52.32 10.58 2.16
N LEU A 333 -53.15 11.32 2.88
CA LEU A 333 -54.31 10.81 3.60
C LEU A 333 -55.24 10.08 2.60
N SER A 334 -55.37 8.76 2.76
CA SER A 334 -56.52 8.01 2.25
C SER A 334 -57.12 7.17 3.37
N ARG A 335 -58.03 7.79 4.12
CA ARG A 335 -59.08 7.08 4.86
C ARG A 335 -60.43 7.42 4.23
N GLY A 336 -61.07 6.37 3.71
CA GLY A 336 -62.51 6.17 3.89
C GLY A 336 -63.41 6.39 2.68
N ALA A 337 -63.74 5.31 1.98
CA ALA A 337 -65.11 5.07 1.54
C ALA A 337 -65.36 3.55 1.51
N ALA A 338 -66.26 3.11 2.37
CA ALA A 338 -66.79 1.76 2.40
C ALA A 338 -67.90 1.59 1.36
N ALA A 339 -68.00 0.42 0.71
CA ALA A 339 -69.24 -0.36 0.54
C ALA A 339 -69.05 -1.55 -0.42
N ALA A 340 -69.40 -2.76 0.07
CA ALA A 340 -69.94 -3.95 -0.61
C ALA A 340 -69.18 -4.54 -1.83
N THR A 341 -68.96 -5.86 -1.97
CA THR A 341 -69.95 -6.96 -1.92
C THR A 341 -69.22 -8.32 -2.03
N GLY A 342 -69.69 -9.34 -1.29
CA GLY A 342 -69.70 -10.75 -1.75
C GLY A 342 -68.48 -11.67 -1.50
N PRO A 343 -68.66 -12.90 -0.93
CA PRO A 343 -67.56 -13.80 -0.55
C PRO A 343 -67.26 -14.85 -1.64
N GLY A 344 -65.97 -15.17 -1.83
CA GLY A 344 -65.53 -16.16 -2.83
C GLY A 344 -64.26 -16.91 -2.41
N VAL A 345 -64.48 -18.04 -1.74
CA VAL A 345 -63.80 -19.35 -1.90
C VAL A 345 -62.34 -19.34 -2.36
N LEU A 346 -61.45 -19.80 -1.45
CA LEU A 346 -60.11 -20.31 -1.77
C LEU A 346 -60.20 -21.59 -2.63
N PRO A 347 -59.36 -21.77 -3.66
CA PRO A 347 -59.02 -23.11 -4.12
C PRO A 347 -57.63 -23.51 -3.60
N SER A 348 -57.62 -24.66 -2.91
CA SER A 348 -56.47 -25.54 -2.70
C SER A 348 -55.90 -26.08 -4.03
N PRO A 349 -54.63 -26.55 -4.06
CA PRO A 349 -53.94 -26.93 -5.28
C PRO A 349 -54.35 -28.34 -5.75
N SER A 350 -54.20 -28.61 -7.05
CA SER A 350 -54.37 -29.93 -7.65
C SER A 350 -53.25 -30.26 -8.65
N PRO A 351 -53.04 -31.55 -8.95
CA PRO A 351 -51.70 -32.16 -9.03
C PRO A 351 -51.38 -32.79 -10.40
N ASN A 352 -50.10 -33.09 -10.63
CA ASN A 352 -49.51 -34.18 -11.45
C ASN A 352 -48.11 -33.76 -11.91
N ALA A 353 -47.13 -34.61 -12.20
CA ALA A 353 -46.89 -36.05 -12.01
C ALA A 353 -45.49 -36.33 -12.59
N GLY A 354 -44.88 -37.43 -12.16
CA GLY A 354 -43.71 -38.06 -12.79
C GLY A 354 -42.43 -37.79 -12.00
N GLY A 355 -41.72 -38.75 -11.44
CA GLY A 355 -41.69 -40.20 -11.66
C GLY A 355 -40.20 -40.61 -11.61
N GLY A 356 -39.83 -41.57 -10.76
CA GLY A 356 -38.42 -42.00 -10.69
C GLY A 356 -38.07 -42.77 -9.42
N THR A 357 -38.36 -44.06 -9.43
CA THR A 357 -37.96 -45.06 -8.43
C THR A 357 -36.55 -45.61 -8.71
N SER A 358 -35.71 -45.76 -7.68
CA SER A 358 -34.74 -46.86 -7.54
C SER A 358 -34.14 -46.81 -6.13
N HIS A 359 -34.49 -47.73 -5.24
CA HIS A 359 -33.84 -49.04 -5.02
C HIS A 359 -32.67 -48.95 -4.02
N PHE A 360 -32.93 -49.43 -2.79
CA PHE A 360 -31.94 -49.75 -1.74
C PHE A 360 -31.52 -51.22 -1.86
N PRO A 361 -30.29 -51.55 -1.43
CA PRO A 361 -30.08 -52.82 -0.75
C PRO A 361 -29.38 -52.69 0.62
N ASP A 362 -29.63 -53.68 1.46
CA ASP A 362 -29.22 -53.86 2.86
C ASP A 362 -27.72 -54.14 3.09
N GLY A 363 -27.19 -53.56 4.18
CA GLY A 363 -26.18 -54.06 5.16
C GLY A 363 -24.83 -54.66 4.70
N PRO A 364 -23.89 -55.02 5.63
CA PRO A 364 -24.01 -55.03 7.10
C PRO A 364 -22.78 -54.51 7.93
N THR A 365 -23.01 -54.39 9.26
CA THR A 365 -22.10 -54.60 10.42
C THR A 365 -20.87 -53.70 10.71
N GLY A 366 -20.83 -53.14 11.94
CA GLY A 366 -19.59 -52.83 12.68
C GLY A 366 -19.67 -51.60 13.62
N GLY A 367 -19.80 -51.82 14.94
CA GLY A 367 -19.68 -50.78 16.00
C GLY A 367 -18.22 -50.36 16.29
N PRO A 368 -17.89 -49.63 17.40
CA PRO A 368 -18.67 -49.50 18.65
C PRO A 368 -18.85 -48.09 19.27
N ALA A 369 -19.97 -47.97 19.99
CA ALA A 369 -20.25 -47.31 21.28
C ALA A 369 -19.53 -46.00 21.71
N ALA A 370 -20.34 -44.93 21.78
CA ALA A 370 -20.05 -43.71 22.53
C ALA A 370 -20.44 -43.85 24.03
N LYS A 371 -19.55 -43.43 24.94
CA LYS A 371 -19.81 -43.30 26.38
C LYS A 371 -20.38 -41.90 26.69
N ARG A 372 -21.47 -41.85 27.47
CA ARG A 372 -22.00 -40.63 28.12
C ARG A 372 -21.11 -40.23 29.31
N PRO A 373 -20.96 -38.93 29.60
CA PRO A 373 -20.35 -38.48 30.86
C PRO A 373 -21.37 -38.47 32.00
N THR A 374 -20.96 -39.01 33.14
CA THR A 374 -21.65 -38.96 34.44
C THR A 374 -21.32 -37.66 35.17
N PHE A 375 -22.35 -36.99 35.67
CA PHE A 375 -22.29 -35.83 36.57
C PHE A 375 -22.06 -36.32 38.01
N SER A 376 -21.12 -35.71 38.74
CA SER A 376 -20.87 -35.97 40.16
C SER A 376 -21.13 -34.68 40.95
N ASP A 377 -22.08 -34.73 41.88
CA ASP A 377 -22.35 -33.67 42.86
C ASP A 377 -21.25 -33.62 43.95
N PRO A 378 -20.99 -32.43 44.52
CA PRO A 378 -20.07 -32.23 45.63
C PRO A 378 -20.83 -32.28 46.97
N ASP A 379 -20.40 -33.13 47.90
CA ASP A 379 -20.44 -32.91 49.35
C ASP A 379 -20.31 -34.26 50.10
N SER A 380 -19.08 -34.62 50.45
CA SER A 380 -18.83 -35.47 51.61
C SER A 380 -17.38 -35.32 52.07
N GLU A 381 -17.24 -35.11 53.38
CA GLU A 381 -16.03 -35.27 54.20
C GLU A 381 -15.26 -33.99 54.57
N THR A 382 -15.80 -33.30 55.58
CA THR A 382 -15.01 -32.92 56.76
C THR A 382 -14.42 -34.16 57.44
N ARG A 383 -13.09 -34.20 57.56
CA ARG A 383 -12.43 -34.61 58.80
C ARG A 383 -11.05 -33.98 58.94
#